data_AF-A0A6N2BFR4-F1
#
_entry.id   AF-A0A6N2BFR4-F1
#
_cell.length_a   1.000
_cell.length_b   1.000
_cell.length_c   1.000
_cell.angle_alpha   90.00
_cell.angle_beta   90.00
_cell.angle_gamma   90.00
#
_symmetry.space_group_name_H-M   'P 1'
#
loop_
_entity.id
_entity.type
_entity.pdbx_description
1 polymer ?
#
loop_
_entity_poly.entity_id
_entity_poly.type
_entity_poly.pdbx_seq_one_letter_code
_entity_poly.pdbx_strand_id
1 'polypeptide(L)'
;MENNKVGGGCLSNFYQRGKPYIAMISLQFGYAGMNVITKVSLNGGMSHYVLVVYRHAFATLAIAPFALLLERKLRPKMTFMMFFQIFILGLLGPVIDQNFYYAGLKFTSPTFSCAMSNMLPAMTFVMAVLCRMEKVHIKKLRCQAKVIGTIVTVAGAMLMTLYKGHVINLVWSNNNTSNNVSQSNETSDKDWLKGSILLIGATFAWASFFILQAITMKKYTAPLSLTTLVCFMGTLQSIAVTLVMEHKPSAWAVGFDMNLLAAAYAGIVSSSLAYYVQGLVMEKRGPVFVTAFSPLMMIIVAIMGSFILAEKIYLGGVLGAVLIVAGLYSVLWGKYKEYQEKEIEGPLKGVITNDIEMQTSEVVIGVPMQQPTILAKEVPKA
;
A
#
# COMPACT_ATOMS: atom_id res chain seq x y z
N MET A 1 8.26 30.17 39.11
CA MET A 1 7.44 28.94 39.05
C MET A 1 7.86 28.14 37.83
N GLU A 2 8.92 27.37 38.04
CA GLU A 2 9.41 26.32 37.17
C GLU A 2 8.58 25.04 37.44
N ASN A 3 8.60 24.10 36.49
CA ASN A 3 8.03 22.73 36.54
C ASN A 3 6.55 22.54 36.15
N ASN A 4 6.29 22.28 34.85
CA ASN A 4 5.47 21.14 34.37
C ASN A 4 5.29 21.07 32.83
N LYS A 5 6.38 21.00 32.04
CA LYS A 5 6.28 20.80 30.58
C LYS A 5 7.24 19.76 29.97
N VAL A 6 7.74 18.80 30.75
CA VAL A 6 8.67 17.77 30.24
C VAL A 6 7.99 16.39 30.03
N GLY A 7 6.85 16.10 30.68
CA GLY A 7 6.17 14.79 30.58
C GLY A 7 5.28 14.56 29.34
N GLY A 8 4.67 15.61 28.80
CA GLY A 8 3.72 15.49 27.67
C GLY A 8 4.36 15.32 26.30
N GLY A 9 5.62 15.74 26.13
CA GLY A 9 6.34 15.67 24.86
C GLY A 9 6.75 14.25 24.48
N CYS A 10 7.18 13.43 25.44
CA CYS A 10 7.68 12.07 25.17
C CYS A 10 6.54 11.13 24.74
N LEU A 11 5.40 11.16 25.44
CA LEU A 11 4.25 10.32 25.12
C LEU A 11 3.59 10.73 23.79
N SER A 12 3.47 12.04 23.54
CA SER A 12 2.97 12.58 22.27
C SER A 12 3.89 12.19 21.10
N ASN A 13 5.21 12.31 21.27
CA ASN A 13 6.19 11.91 20.26
C ASN A 13 6.19 10.39 20.01
N PHE A 14 6.02 9.57 21.06
CA PHE A 14 5.90 8.12 20.91
C PHE A 14 4.63 7.74 20.14
N TYR A 15 3.49 8.33 20.49
CA TYR A 15 2.22 8.14 19.80
C TYR A 15 2.31 8.55 18.31
N GLN A 16 2.92 9.70 18.04
CA GLN A 16 3.09 10.22 16.69
C GLN A 16 4.04 9.35 15.84
N ARG A 17 5.10 8.79 16.45
CA ARG A 17 6.00 7.82 15.81
C ARG A 17 5.34 6.46 15.57
N GLY A 18 4.47 6.00 16.49
CA GLY A 18 3.75 4.73 16.42
C GLY A 18 2.54 4.72 15.48
N LYS A 19 1.92 5.88 15.23
CA LYS A 19 0.71 6.03 14.40
C LYS A 19 0.77 5.31 13.04
N PRO A 20 1.85 5.40 12.24
CA PRO A 20 1.94 4.70 10.96
C PRO A 20 1.93 3.17 11.11
N TYR A 21 2.51 2.63 12.18
CA TYR A 21 2.56 1.19 12.43
C TYR A 21 1.19 0.66 12.82
N ILE A 22 0.51 1.34 13.76
CA ILE A 22 -0.85 1.00 14.19
C ILE A 22 -1.80 1.06 12.99
N ALA A 23 -1.74 2.13 12.21
CA ALA A 23 -2.55 2.28 11.00
C ALA A 23 -2.35 1.10 10.03
N MET A 24 -1.11 0.73 9.72
CA MET A 24 -0.83 -0.38 8.81
C MET A 24 -1.32 -1.72 9.36
N ILE A 25 -1.13 -2.00 10.66
CA ILE A 25 -1.62 -3.23 11.29
C ILE A 25 -3.15 -3.28 11.25
N SER A 26 -3.85 -2.19 11.60
CA SER A 26 -5.31 -2.10 11.52
C SER A 26 -5.84 -2.33 10.10
N LEU A 27 -5.14 -1.84 9.07
CA LEU A 27 -5.51 -2.12 7.68
C LEU A 27 -5.42 -3.62 7.35
N GLN A 28 -4.43 -4.34 7.88
CA GLN A 28 -4.33 -5.78 7.63
C GLN A 28 -5.49 -6.57 8.23
N PHE A 29 -6.02 -6.16 9.39
CA PHE A 29 -7.26 -6.74 9.93
C PHE A 29 -8.45 -6.48 9.00
N GLY A 30 -8.58 -5.28 8.44
CA GLY A 30 -9.62 -4.96 7.46
C GLY A 30 -9.50 -5.79 6.17
N TYR A 31 -8.29 -6.01 5.68
CA TYR A 31 -8.04 -6.88 4.53
C TYR A 31 -8.32 -8.36 4.84
N ALA A 32 -7.98 -8.83 6.04
CA ALA A 32 -8.28 -10.20 6.47
C ALA A 32 -9.80 -10.48 6.50
N GLY A 33 -10.58 -9.54 7.03
CA GLY A 33 -12.05 -9.63 7.02
C GLY A 33 -12.64 -9.72 5.61
N MET A 34 -12.10 -8.94 4.67
CA MET A 34 -12.52 -8.98 3.26
C MET A 34 -12.31 -10.34 2.62
N ASN A 35 -11.20 -11.02 2.90
CA ASN A 35 -10.94 -12.34 2.31
C ASN A 35 -12.02 -13.37 2.70
N VAL A 36 -12.50 -13.32 3.95
CA VAL A 36 -13.57 -14.20 4.43
C VAL A 36 -14.88 -13.87 3.72
N ILE A 37 -15.29 -12.60 3.76
CA ILE A 37 -16.59 -12.16 3.22
C ILE A 37 -16.64 -12.33 1.69
N THR A 38 -15.57 -11.99 0.98
CA THR A 38 -15.48 -12.12 -0.48
C THR A 38 -15.52 -13.59 -0.91
N LYS A 39 -14.87 -14.49 -0.16
CA LYS A 39 -14.89 -15.92 -0.47
C LYS A 39 -16.31 -16.49 -0.40
N VAL A 40 -17.10 -16.09 0.60
CA VAL A 40 -18.51 -16.48 0.70
C VAL A 40 -19.31 -16.01 -0.53
N SER A 41 -19.11 -14.77 -0.95
CA SER A 41 -19.81 -14.18 -2.11
C SER A 41 -19.40 -14.82 -3.45
N LEU A 42 -18.09 -15.05 -3.67
CA LEU A 42 -17.60 -15.71 -4.89
C LEU A 42 -18.06 -17.17 -4.98
N ASN A 43 -18.09 -17.89 -3.84
CA ASN A 43 -18.63 -19.25 -3.79
C ASN A 43 -20.14 -19.30 -4.00
N GLY A 44 -20.86 -18.21 -3.65
CA GLY A 44 -22.28 -18.03 -3.95
C GLY A 44 -22.59 -17.75 -5.42
N GLY A 45 -21.57 -17.71 -6.30
CA GLY A 45 -21.74 -17.56 -7.76
C GLY A 45 -21.63 -16.13 -8.27
N MET A 46 -21.27 -15.15 -7.44
CA MET A 46 -21.09 -13.76 -7.89
C MET A 46 -19.91 -13.66 -8.86
N SER A 47 -20.13 -12.97 -9.99
CA SER A 47 -19.05 -12.69 -10.93
C SER A 47 -18.06 -11.70 -10.30
N HIS A 48 -16.80 -12.11 -10.18
CA HIS A 48 -15.71 -11.26 -9.68
C HIS A 48 -15.58 -9.90 -10.41
N TYR A 49 -15.85 -9.86 -11.72
CA TYR A 49 -15.85 -8.61 -12.49
C TYR A 49 -16.88 -7.61 -11.97
N VAL A 50 -18.09 -8.10 -11.67
CA VAL A 50 -19.17 -7.30 -11.09
C VAL A 50 -18.82 -6.88 -9.66
N LEU A 51 -18.27 -7.78 -8.86
CA LEU A 51 -17.83 -7.47 -7.49
C LEU A 51 -16.81 -6.32 -7.47
N VAL A 52 -15.84 -6.31 -8.39
CA VAL A 52 -14.83 -5.24 -8.50
C VAL A 52 -15.50 -3.89 -8.83
N VAL A 53 -16.48 -3.87 -9.73
CA VAL A 53 -17.23 -2.64 -10.05
C VAL A 53 -17.94 -2.10 -8.81
N TYR A 54 -18.75 -2.92 -8.15
CA TYR A 54 -19.51 -2.48 -6.98
C TYR A 54 -18.60 -2.08 -5.82
N ARG A 55 -17.52 -2.83 -5.59
CA ARG A 55 -16.48 -2.50 -4.60
C ARG A 55 -15.97 -1.07 -4.79
N HIS A 56 -15.56 -0.71 -6.01
CA HIS A 56 -15.02 0.63 -6.26
C HIS A 56 -16.09 1.73 -6.33
N ALA A 57 -17.32 1.39 -6.73
CA ALA A 57 -18.45 2.30 -6.66
C ALA A 57 -18.76 2.68 -5.20
N PHE A 58 -18.90 1.69 -4.31
CA PHE A 58 -19.06 1.93 -2.88
C PHE A 58 -17.88 2.69 -2.29
N ALA A 59 -16.65 2.36 -2.68
CA ALA A 59 -15.47 3.08 -2.22
C ALA A 59 -15.55 4.56 -2.58
N THR A 60 -15.92 4.88 -3.82
CA THR A 60 -16.06 6.25 -4.33
C THR A 60 -17.16 7.00 -3.59
N LEU A 61 -18.35 6.39 -3.43
CA LEU A 61 -19.48 7.00 -2.72
C LEU A 61 -19.16 7.27 -1.25
N ALA A 62 -18.40 6.39 -0.61
CA ALA A 62 -18.02 6.54 0.79
C ALA A 62 -17.03 7.70 1.01
N ILE A 63 -16.03 7.85 0.14
CA ILE A 63 -14.94 8.83 0.34
C ILE A 63 -15.18 10.19 -0.33
N ALA A 64 -15.97 10.24 -1.41
CA ALA A 64 -16.22 11.46 -2.16
C ALA A 64 -16.79 12.62 -1.32
N PRO A 65 -17.75 12.41 -0.39
CA PRO A 65 -18.24 13.49 0.46
C PRO A 65 -17.13 14.12 1.31
N PHE A 66 -16.27 13.29 1.91
CA PHE A 66 -15.16 13.78 2.72
C PHE A 66 -14.13 14.53 1.87
N ALA A 67 -13.83 14.05 0.67
CA ALA A 67 -12.95 14.75 -0.25
C ALA A 67 -13.53 16.11 -0.68
N LEU A 68 -14.84 16.21 -0.89
CA LEU A 68 -15.52 17.45 -1.29
C LEU A 68 -15.71 18.44 -0.14
N LEU A 69 -15.78 17.98 1.11
CA LEU A 69 -15.94 18.85 2.27
C LEU A 69 -14.60 19.30 2.84
N LEU A 70 -13.62 18.39 2.98
CA LEU A 70 -12.36 18.66 3.69
C LEU A 70 -11.26 19.23 2.79
N GLU A 71 -11.21 18.83 1.51
CA GLU A 71 -10.08 19.16 0.62
C GLU A 71 -10.46 20.11 -0.53
N ARG A 72 -11.71 20.59 -0.61
CA ARG A 72 -12.18 21.43 -1.72
C ARG A 72 -11.27 22.61 -2.05
N LYS A 73 -10.71 23.26 -1.01
CA LYS A 73 -9.82 24.43 -1.15
C LYS A 73 -8.34 24.05 -1.32
N LEU A 74 -7.98 22.79 -1.07
CA LEU A 74 -6.60 22.29 -1.11
C LEU A 74 -6.26 21.62 -2.44
N ARG A 75 -7.25 21.38 -3.31
CA ARG A 75 -7.09 20.68 -4.59
C ARG A 75 -6.22 21.48 -5.57
N PRO A 76 -5.07 20.94 -6.01
CA PRO A 76 -4.31 21.52 -7.11
C PRO A 76 -5.12 21.53 -8.42
N LYS A 77 -4.81 22.48 -9.32
CA LYS A 77 -5.39 22.50 -10.67
C LYS A 77 -5.05 21.20 -11.40
N MET A 78 -6.04 20.60 -12.04
CA MET A 78 -5.85 19.31 -12.71
C MET A 78 -5.15 19.49 -14.05
N THR A 79 -3.89 19.05 -14.12
CA THR A 79 -3.15 18.97 -15.38
C THR A 79 -3.44 17.65 -16.08
N PHE A 80 -3.29 17.62 -17.41
CA PHE A 80 -3.47 16.39 -18.19
C PHE A 80 -2.57 15.24 -17.71
N MET A 81 -1.30 15.54 -17.38
CA MET A 81 -0.36 14.54 -16.88
C MET A 81 -0.80 13.95 -15.53
N MET A 82 -1.32 14.76 -14.61
CA MET A 82 -1.87 14.27 -13.33
C MET A 82 -3.11 13.42 -13.55
N PHE A 83 -4.03 13.85 -14.42
CA PHE A 83 -5.20 13.05 -14.79
C PHE A 83 -4.78 11.70 -15.37
N PHE A 84 -3.80 11.67 -16.27
CA PHE A 84 -3.27 10.44 -16.83
C PHE A 84 -2.63 9.54 -15.76
N GLN A 85 -1.86 10.10 -14.80
CA GLN A 85 -1.33 9.33 -13.68
C GLN A 85 -2.45 8.68 -12.83
N ILE A 86 -3.53 9.42 -12.57
CA ILE A 86 -4.70 8.92 -11.83
C ILE A 86 -5.44 7.84 -12.64
N PHE A 87 -5.58 8.02 -13.96
CA PHE A 87 -6.14 7.02 -14.85
C PHE A 87 -5.35 5.71 -14.78
N ILE A 88 -4.01 5.79 -14.82
CA ILE A 88 -3.13 4.61 -14.71
C ILE A 88 -3.19 4.00 -13.30
N LEU A 89 -3.33 4.80 -12.25
CA LEU A 89 -3.56 4.29 -10.89
C LEU A 89 -4.86 3.49 -10.78
N GLY A 90 -5.95 3.98 -11.38
CA GLY A 90 -7.21 3.24 -11.49
C GLY A 90 -7.03 1.92 -12.26
N LEU A 91 -6.20 1.92 -13.30
CA LEU A 91 -5.96 0.74 -14.13
C LEU A 91 -5.12 -0.31 -13.39
N LEU A 92 -4.04 0.11 -12.73
CA LEU A 92 -3.09 -0.81 -12.08
C LEU A 92 -3.71 -1.53 -10.88
N GLY A 93 -4.37 -0.79 -9.99
CA GLY A 93 -4.92 -1.36 -8.75
C GLY A 93 -6.32 -1.94 -8.94
N PRO A 94 -7.35 -1.09 -9.05
CA PRO A 94 -8.74 -1.54 -9.23
C PRO A 94 -8.98 -2.55 -10.35
N VAL A 95 -8.35 -2.36 -11.52
CA VAL A 95 -8.68 -3.17 -12.71
C VAL A 95 -7.73 -4.35 -12.87
N ILE A 96 -6.44 -4.11 -13.11
CA ILE A 96 -5.48 -5.16 -13.44
C ILE A 96 -5.24 -6.06 -12.24
N ASP A 97 -4.78 -5.51 -11.10
CA ASP A 97 -4.46 -6.30 -9.91
C ASP A 97 -5.65 -7.15 -9.47
N GLN A 98 -6.81 -6.55 -9.21
CA GLN A 98 -7.95 -7.32 -8.66
C GLN A 98 -8.48 -8.37 -9.62
N ASN A 99 -8.68 -8.04 -10.91
CA ASN A 99 -9.21 -9.03 -11.85
C ASN A 99 -8.21 -10.14 -12.15
N PHE A 100 -6.92 -9.81 -12.30
CA PHE A 100 -5.90 -10.83 -12.51
C PHE A 100 -5.69 -11.69 -11.26
N TYR A 101 -5.80 -11.11 -10.07
CA TYR A 101 -5.73 -11.86 -8.81
C TYR A 101 -6.89 -12.86 -8.72
N TYR A 102 -8.13 -12.42 -8.93
CA TYR A 102 -9.30 -13.31 -8.86
C TYR A 102 -9.30 -14.35 -9.99
N ALA A 103 -8.90 -13.99 -11.20
CA ALA A 103 -8.77 -14.94 -12.31
C ALA A 103 -7.64 -15.95 -12.03
N GLY A 104 -6.48 -15.49 -11.58
CA GLY A 104 -5.36 -16.34 -11.20
C GLY A 104 -5.69 -17.29 -10.05
N LEU A 105 -6.48 -16.83 -9.07
CA LEU A 105 -6.98 -17.66 -7.98
C LEU A 105 -7.91 -18.79 -8.47
N LYS A 106 -8.64 -18.59 -9.57
CA LYS A 106 -9.49 -19.64 -10.18
C LYS A 106 -8.68 -20.71 -10.91
N PHE A 107 -7.55 -20.33 -11.52
CA PHE A 107 -6.69 -21.22 -12.31
C PHE A 107 -5.55 -21.85 -11.50
N THR A 108 -5.31 -21.38 -10.27
CA THR A 108 -4.27 -21.88 -9.37
C THR A 108 -4.86 -22.27 -8.01
N SER A 109 -3.99 -22.51 -7.02
CA SER A 109 -4.42 -22.73 -5.65
C SER A 109 -4.45 -21.42 -4.84
N PRO A 110 -5.32 -21.32 -3.81
CA PRO A 110 -5.27 -20.24 -2.83
C PRO A 110 -3.88 -20.10 -2.19
N THR A 111 -3.20 -21.21 -1.94
CA THR A 111 -1.83 -21.24 -1.40
C THR A 111 -0.85 -20.53 -2.32
N PHE A 112 -0.88 -20.85 -3.62
CA PHE A 112 0.00 -20.23 -4.61
C PHE A 112 -0.30 -18.73 -4.79
N SER A 113 -1.58 -18.37 -4.86
CA SER A 113 -2.03 -16.96 -4.90
C SER A 113 -1.52 -16.17 -3.69
N CYS A 114 -1.58 -16.78 -2.50
CA CYS A 114 -1.08 -16.17 -1.28
C CYS A 114 0.45 -16.01 -1.30
N ALA A 115 1.18 -17.00 -1.82
CA ALA A 115 2.63 -16.91 -2.00
C ALA A 115 3.01 -15.76 -2.94
N MET A 116 2.27 -15.56 -4.03
CA MET A 116 2.48 -14.44 -4.96
C MET A 116 2.20 -13.08 -4.30
N SER A 117 1.16 -12.95 -3.47
CA SER A 117 0.89 -11.72 -2.70
C SER A 117 1.99 -11.40 -1.69
N ASN A 118 2.66 -12.41 -1.13
CA ASN A 118 3.78 -12.20 -0.22
C ASN A 118 5.05 -11.70 -0.91
N MET A 119 5.16 -11.85 -2.23
CA MET A 119 6.26 -11.29 -3.01
C MET A 119 6.10 -9.77 -3.23
N LEU A 120 4.94 -9.20 -2.90
CA LEU A 120 4.66 -7.77 -3.06
C LEU A 120 5.72 -6.84 -2.44
N PRO A 121 6.22 -7.05 -1.20
CA PRO A 121 7.24 -6.19 -0.63
C PRO A 121 8.55 -6.24 -1.42
N ALA A 122 8.95 -7.42 -1.90
CA ALA A 122 10.15 -7.60 -2.72
C ALA A 122 10.00 -6.91 -4.08
N MET A 123 8.88 -7.12 -4.77
CA MET A 123 8.58 -6.46 -6.05
C MET A 123 8.54 -4.94 -5.90
N THR A 124 7.93 -4.44 -4.82
CA THR A 124 7.87 -3.00 -4.52
C THR A 124 9.25 -2.44 -4.22
N PHE A 125 10.11 -3.18 -3.50
CA PHE A 125 11.48 -2.76 -3.28
C PHE A 125 12.25 -2.64 -4.60
N VAL A 126 12.19 -3.66 -5.48
CA VAL A 126 12.84 -3.63 -6.80
C VAL A 126 12.35 -2.42 -7.61
N MET A 127 11.04 -2.21 -7.69
CA MET A 127 10.47 -1.07 -8.42
C MET A 127 10.86 0.28 -7.80
N ALA A 128 10.91 0.39 -6.47
CA ALA A 128 11.36 1.60 -5.78
C ALA A 128 12.83 1.93 -6.09
N VAL A 129 13.68 0.91 -6.26
CA VAL A 129 15.09 1.09 -6.65
C VAL A 129 15.18 1.54 -8.11
N LEU A 130 14.43 0.90 -9.02
CA LEU A 130 14.39 1.28 -10.45
C LEU A 130 13.91 2.73 -10.64
N CYS A 131 12.89 3.15 -9.89
CA CYS A 131 12.38 4.52 -9.90
C CYS A 131 13.23 5.51 -9.08
N ARG A 132 14.41 5.11 -8.58
CA ARG A 132 15.32 5.92 -7.74
C ARG A 132 14.66 6.52 -6.49
N MET A 133 13.60 5.88 -5.99
CA MET A 133 12.93 6.27 -4.74
C MET A 133 13.67 5.75 -3.51
N GLU A 134 14.41 4.65 -3.66
CA GLU A 134 15.33 4.12 -2.66
C GLU A 134 16.77 4.20 -3.19
N LYS A 135 17.69 4.79 -2.41
CA LYS A 135 19.12 4.79 -2.74
C LYS A 135 19.79 3.57 -2.12
N VAL A 136 20.07 2.55 -2.93
CA VAL A 136 20.75 1.34 -2.45
C VAL A 136 22.25 1.58 -2.37
N HIS A 137 22.70 2.06 -1.22
CA HIS A 137 24.11 1.94 -0.88
C HIS A 137 24.30 0.58 -0.22
N ILE A 138 24.61 -0.46 -1.01
CA ILE A 138 24.71 -1.87 -0.58
C ILE A 138 25.67 -2.05 0.62
N LYS A 139 26.64 -1.14 0.80
CA LYS A 139 27.58 -1.13 1.94
C LYS A 139 27.00 -0.57 3.24
N LYS A 140 25.87 0.15 3.22
CA LYS A 140 25.24 0.67 4.44
C LYS A 140 24.43 -0.44 5.11
N LEU A 141 24.73 -0.72 6.38
CA LEU A 141 24.08 -1.75 7.22
C LEU A 141 22.54 -1.68 7.19
N ARG A 142 21.98 -0.48 7.03
CA ARG A 142 20.52 -0.22 6.98
C ARG A 142 19.88 -0.67 5.67
N CYS A 143 20.59 -0.52 4.55
CA CYS A 143 20.13 -1.01 3.25
C CYS A 143 20.17 -2.54 3.22
N GLN A 144 21.22 -3.15 3.80
CA GLN A 144 21.29 -4.59 3.98
C GLN A 144 20.15 -5.11 4.86
N ALA A 145 19.84 -4.45 5.98
CA ALA A 145 18.72 -4.82 6.85
C ALA A 145 17.37 -4.83 6.10
N LYS A 146 17.10 -3.84 5.23
CA LYS A 146 15.88 -3.82 4.40
C LYS A 146 15.84 -4.97 3.39
N VAL A 147 16.94 -5.22 2.69
CA VAL A 147 17.01 -6.28 1.67
C VAL A 147 16.88 -7.65 2.33
N ILE A 148 17.72 -7.93 3.33
CA ILE A 148 17.70 -9.18 4.09
C ILE A 148 16.35 -9.36 4.77
N GLY A 149 15.82 -8.32 5.42
CA GLY A 149 14.51 -8.37 6.05
C GLY A 149 13.40 -8.71 5.07
N THR A 150 13.42 -8.12 3.87
CA THR A 150 12.46 -8.44 2.80
C THR A 150 12.58 -9.89 2.34
N ILE A 151 13.82 -10.38 2.12
CA ILE A 151 14.07 -11.79 1.75
C ILE A 151 13.56 -12.73 2.85
N VAL A 152 13.86 -12.43 4.12
CA VAL A 152 13.44 -13.23 5.28
C VAL A 152 11.91 -13.21 5.42
N THR A 153 11.26 -12.07 5.21
CA THR A 153 9.79 -11.97 5.24
C THR A 153 9.15 -12.78 4.10
N VAL A 154 9.69 -12.71 2.88
CA VAL A 154 9.20 -13.50 1.75
C VAL A 154 9.39 -15.00 2.01
N ALA A 155 10.59 -15.40 2.47
CA ALA A 155 10.89 -16.79 2.82
C ALA A 155 9.98 -17.31 3.95
N GLY A 156 9.76 -16.50 4.99
CA GLY A 156 8.84 -16.83 6.08
C GLY A 156 7.41 -17.02 5.61
N ALA A 157 6.94 -16.13 4.74
CA ALA A 157 5.60 -16.23 4.21
C ALA A 157 5.43 -17.40 3.22
N MET A 158 6.46 -17.72 2.43
CA MET A 158 6.50 -18.94 1.61
C MET A 158 6.48 -20.19 2.49
N LEU A 159 7.28 -20.24 3.57
CA LEU A 159 7.28 -21.35 4.53
C LEU A 159 5.91 -21.55 5.17
N MET A 160 5.26 -20.44 5.57
CA MET A 160 3.90 -20.45 6.14
C MET A 160 2.88 -21.07 5.17
N THR A 161 3.01 -20.78 3.87
CA THR A 161 2.07 -21.27 2.84
C THR A 161 2.36 -22.69 2.36
N LEU A 162 3.62 -23.03 2.12
CA LEU A 162 4.01 -24.24 1.36
C LEU A 162 4.34 -25.42 2.28
N TYR A 163 4.80 -25.18 3.50
CA TYR A 163 5.22 -26.27 4.39
C TYR A 163 4.12 -26.62 5.40
N LYS A 164 3.40 -27.71 5.14
CA LYS A 164 2.52 -28.35 6.13
C LYS A 164 3.33 -29.37 6.93
N GLY A 165 3.95 -28.90 8.02
CA GLY A 165 4.63 -29.77 9.00
C GLY A 165 3.66 -30.51 9.93
N HIS A 166 4.12 -30.93 11.10
CA HIS A 166 3.26 -31.53 12.13
C HIS A 166 2.15 -30.58 12.57
N VAL A 167 0.96 -31.12 12.82
CA VAL A 167 -0.16 -30.36 13.39
C VAL A 167 0.16 -30.00 14.82
N ILE A 168 0.09 -28.72 15.15
CA ILE A 168 0.16 -28.24 16.53
C ILE A 168 -1.27 -28.17 17.06
N ASN A 169 -1.61 -29.04 17.99
CA ASN A 169 -2.91 -28.99 18.66
C ASN A 169 -2.92 -27.79 19.62
N LEU A 170 -3.65 -26.73 19.26
CA LEU A 170 -3.90 -25.63 20.19
C LEU A 170 -4.97 -26.05 21.21
N VAL A 171 -4.84 -25.55 22.45
CA VAL A 171 -5.68 -25.87 23.63
C VAL A 171 -7.19 -25.69 23.35
N TRP A 172 -7.54 -24.78 22.44
CA TRP A 172 -8.93 -24.48 22.07
C TRP A 172 -9.42 -25.23 20.80
N SER A 173 -8.52 -25.89 20.05
CA SER A 173 -8.85 -26.64 18.83
C SER A 173 -9.26 -28.10 19.11
N ASN A 174 -9.75 -28.42 20.31
CA ASN A 174 -9.95 -29.80 20.78
C ASN A 174 -11.26 -30.46 20.29
N ASN A 175 -11.90 -29.94 19.24
CA ASN A 175 -13.07 -30.56 18.64
C ASN A 175 -12.67 -31.40 17.42
N ASN A 176 -12.84 -32.73 17.56
CA ASN A 176 -12.68 -33.72 16.51
C ASN A 176 -13.61 -33.43 15.33
N THR A 177 -13.14 -32.65 14.36
CA THR A 177 -13.76 -32.57 13.04
C THR A 177 -12.70 -32.87 12.00
N SER A 178 -12.71 -34.11 11.53
CA SER A 178 -11.87 -34.60 10.45
C SER A 178 -12.39 -34.07 9.11
N ASN A 179 -12.23 -32.77 8.85
CA ASN A 179 -12.45 -32.24 7.52
C ASN A 179 -11.16 -32.46 6.71
N ASN A 180 -11.09 -33.61 6.05
CA ASN A 180 -10.20 -33.80 4.91
C ASN A 180 -10.64 -32.81 3.83
N VAL A 181 -9.93 -31.69 3.71
CA VAL A 181 -10.01 -30.85 2.52
C VAL A 181 -9.33 -31.64 1.40
N SER A 182 -10.14 -32.38 0.64
CA SER A 182 -9.76 -32.97 -0.63
C SER A 182 -9.25 -31.85 -1.53
N GLN A 183 -7.93 -31.76 -1.69
CA GLN A 183 -7.30 -30.85 -2.63
C GLN A 183 -6.84 -31.68 -3.83
N SER A 184 -7.77 -31.92 -4.76
CA SER A 184 -7.49 -32.54 -6.05
C SER A 184 -8.35 -31.86 -7.10
N ASN A 185 -7.86 -30.76 -7.64
CA ASN A 185 -8.18 -30.37 -9.00
C ASN A 185 -6.88 -30.53 -9.79
N GLU A 186 -6.79 -31.61 -10.56
CA GLU A 186 -5.82 -31.71 -11.65
C GLU A 186 -6.19 -30.64 -12.68
N THR A 187 -5.72 -29.42 -12.47
CA THR A 187 -5.72 -28.40 -13.51
C THR A 187 -4.67 -28.79 -14.54
N SER A 188 -5.03 -28.83 -15.82
CA SER A 188 -4.07 -29.02 -16.90
C SER A 188 -2.88 -28.07 -16.71
N ASP A 189 -1.65 -28.53 -16.95
CA ASP A 189 -0.42 -27.73 -16.76
C ASP A 189 -0.50 -26.35 -17.44
N LYS A 190 -1.24 -26.26 -18.54
CA LYS A 190 -1.51 -25.01 -19.28
C LYS A 190 -2.36 -24.01 -18.48
N ASP A 191 -3.37 -24.47 -17.76
CA ASP A 191 -4.25 -23.62 -16.95
C ASP A 191 -3.50 -23.12 -15.70
N TRP A 192 -2.70 -23.99 -15.07
CA TRP A 192 -1.88 -23.61 -13.93
C TRP A 192 -0.82 -22.56 -14.30
N LEU A 193 -0.17 -22.72 -15.45
CA LEU A 193 0.79 -21.72 -15.97
C LEU A 193 0.11 -20.38 -16.25
N LYS A 194 -1.07 -20.40 -16.91
CA LYS A 194 -1.86 -19.19 -17.18
C LYS A 194 -2.22 -18.47 -15.88
N GLY A 195 -2.70 -19.21 -14.88
CA GLY A 195 -3.01 -18.66 -13.56
C GLY A 195 -1.79 -18.05 -12.86
N SER A 196 -0.63 -18.67 -13.00
CA SER A 196 0.63 -18.17 -12.44
C SER A 196 1.07 -16.85 -13.08
N ILE A 197 0.99 -16.74 -14.40
CA ILE A 197 1.30 -15.50 -15.13
C ILE A 197 0.35 -14.37 -14.70
N LEU A 198 -0.95 -14.67 -14.55
CA LEU A 198 -1.93 -13.70 -14.09
C LEU A 198 -1.60 -13.19 -12.68
N LEU A 199 -1.25 -14.06 -11.74
CA LEU A 199 -0.88 -13.66 -10.37
C LEU A 199 0.40 -12.84 -10.31
N ILE A 200 1.42 -13.19 -11.11
CA ILE A 200 2.64 -12.39 -11.23
C ILE A 200 2.29 -10.99 -11.78
N GLY A 201 1.42 -10.94 -12.80
CA GLY A 201 0.91 -9.70 -13.36
C GLY A 201 0.14 -8.86 -12.33
N ALA A 202 -0.68 -9.48 -11.49
CA ALA A 202 -1.41 -8.82 -10.41
C ALA A 202 -0.44 -8.21 -9.39
N THR A 203 0.49 -9.01 -8.84
CA THR A 203 1.48 -8.53 -7.86
C THR A 203 2.35 -7.40 -8.44
N PHE A 204 2.73 -7.50 -9.72
CA PHE A 204 3.49 -6.46 -10.40
C PHE A 204 2.67 -5.16 -10.57
N ALA A 205 1.41 -5.28 -10.96
CA ALA A 205 0.49 -4.14 -11.10
C ALA A 205 0.28 -3.44 -9.75
N TRP A 206 0.10 -4.21 -8.68
CA TRP A 206 -0.07 -3.69 -7.32
C TRP A 206 1.20 -3.01 -6.79
N ALA A 207 2.38 -3.61 -7.02
CA ALA A 207 3.66 -2.95 -6.71
C ALA A 207 3.81 -1.63 -7.48
N SER A 208 3.49 -1.63 -8.77
CA SER A 208 3.53 -0.43 -9.63
C SER A 208 2.55 0.64 -9.17
N PHE A 209 1.37 0.24 -8.69
CA PHE A 209 0.39 1.14 -8.08
C PHE A 209 0.97 1.89 -6.88
N PHE A 210 1.62 1.21 -5.93
CA PHE A 210 2.26 1.88 -4.78
C PHE A 210 3.33 2.88 -5.20
N ILE A 211 4.18 2.50 -6.17
CA ILE A 211 5.24 3.39 -6.66
C ILE A 211 4.64 4.63 -7.34
N LEU A 212 3.69 4.44 -8.26
CA LEU A 212 3.05 5.55 -8.96
C LEU A 212 2.23 6.43 -8.01
N GLN A 213 1.58 5.84 -7.01
CA GLN A 213 0.79 6.58 -6.02
C GLN A 213 1.72 7.45 -5.17
N ALA A 214 2.86 6.91 -4.72
CA ALA A 214 3.86 7.69 -4.00
C ALA A 214 4.43 8.86 -4.83
N ILE A 215 4.62 8.68 -6.15
CA ILE A 215 5.06 9.76 -7.05
C ILE A 215 3.96 10.81 -7.22
N THR A 216 2.71 10.37 -7.37
CA THR A 216 1.55 11.24 -7.59
C THR A 216 1.25 12.08 -6.36
N MET A 217 1.35 11.51 -5.17
CA MET A 217 1.12 12.21 -3.89
C MET A 217 2.12 13.34 -3.63
N LYS A 218 3.35 13.26 -4.18
CA LYS A 218 4.29 14.38 -4.13
C LYS A 218 3.84 15.61 -4.93
N LYS A 219 3.00 15.40 -5.96
CA LYS A 219 2.49 16.46 -6.83
C LYS A 219 1.06 16.88 -6.47
N TYR A 220 0.29 15.97 -5.88
CA TYR A 220 -1.12 16.17 -5.55
C TYR A 220 -1.33 16.05 -4.04
N THR A 221 -1.27 17.18 -3.35
CA THR A 221 -1.31 17.31 -1.88
C THR A 221 -2.72 17.23 -1.30
N ALA A 222 -3.57 16.37 -1.86
CA ALA A 222 -4.96 16.18 -1.46
C ALA A 222 -5.29 14.66 -1.46
N PRO A 223 -4.90 13.93 -0.41
CA PRO A 223 -4.98 12.46 -0.36
C PRO A 223 -6.40 11.89 -0.43
N LEU A 224 -7.41 12.52 0.18
CA LEU A 224 -8.81 12.05 0.06
C LEU A 224 -9.31 12.17 -1.38
N SER A 225 -9.01 13.30 -2.02
CA SER A 225 -9.39 13.59 -3.40
C SER A 225 -8.67 12.67 -4.37
N LEU A 226 -7.38 12.38 -4.15
CA LEU A 226 -6.63 11.41 -4.94
C LEU A 226 -7.27 10.02 -4.85
N THR A 227 -7.55 9.53 -3.65
CA THR A 227 -8.19 8.23 -3.46
C THR A 227 -9.58 8.18 -4.10
N THR A 228 -10.38 9.25 -3.95
CA THR A 228 -11.69 9.37 -4.61
C THR A 228 -11.56 9.22 -6.12
N LEU A 229 -10.62 9.96 -6.74
CA LEU A 229 -10.43 9.93 -8.18
C LEU A 229 -9.90 8.58 -8.65
N VAL A 230 -8.99 7.94 -7.92
CA VAL A 230 -8.50 6.59 -8.22
C VAL A 230 -9.63 5.56 -8.16
N CYS A 231 -10.47 5.59 -7.12
CA CYS A 231 -11.62 4.68 -7.01
C CYS A 231 -12.67 4.97 -8.09
N PHE A 232 -12.90 6.24 -8.43
CA PHE A 232 -13.83 6.63 -9.48
C PHE A 232 -13.36 6.16 -10.86
N MET A 233 -12.10 6.43 -11.21
CA MET A 233 -11.50 5.96 -12.47
C MET A 233 -11.46 4.43 -12.53
N GLY A 234 -11.12 3.78 -11.42
CA GLY A 234 -11.21 2.33 -11.28
C GLY A 234 -12.61 1.81 -11.55
N THR A 235 -13.65 2.45 -11.00
CA THR A 235 -15.05 2.07 -11.25
C THR A 235 -15.40 2.16 -12.74
N LEU A 236 -15.07 3.29 -13.40
CA LEU A 236 -15.36 3.47 -14.82
C LEU A 236 -14.66 2.44 -15.71
N GLN A 237 -13.38 2.19 -15.45
CA GLN A 237 -12.59 1.22 -16.21
C GLN A 237 -13.06 -0.21 -15.94
N SER A 238 -13.38 -0.54 -14.67
CA SER A 238 -13.95 -1.85 -14.31
C SER A 238 -15.31 -2.05 -14.97
N ILE A 239 -16.16 -1.03 -15.09
CA ILE A 239 -17.42 -1.14 -15.83
C ILE A 239 -17.15 -1.51 -17.29
N ALA A 240 -16.21 -0.82 -17.95
CA ALA A 240 -15.85 -1.11 -19.33
C ALA A 240 -15.35 -2.56 -19.50
N VAL A 241 -14.48 -3.04 -18.59
CA VAL A 241 -14.00 -4.43 -18.60
C VAL A 241 -15.13 -5.42 -18.36
N THR A 242 -15.99 -5.17 -17.37
CA THR A 242 -17.11 -6.06 -17.03
C THR A 242 -18.13 -6.14 -18.15
N LEU A 243 -18.41 -5.04 -18.87
CA LEU A 243 -19.30 -5.07 -20.03
C LEU A 243 -18.75 -5.95 -21.17
N VAL A 244 -17.43 -5.99 -21.34
CA VAL A 244 -16.77 -6.84 -22.34
C VAL A 244 -16.67 -8.30 -21.88
N MET A 245 -16.51 -8.55 -20.58
CA MET A 245 -16.33 -9.92 -20.05
C MET A 245 -17.65 -10.61 -19.67
N GLU A 246 -18.65 -9.86 -19.24
CA GLU A 246 -19.90 -10.35 -18.69
C GLU A 246 -21.10 -9.76 -19.46
N HIS A 247 -21.49 -10.48 -20.51
CA HIS A 247 -22.55 -10.06 -21.43
C HIS A 247 -23.96 -10.28 -20.87
N LYS A 248 -24.12 -11.05 -19.78
CA LYS A 248 -25.42 -11.37 -19.20
C LYS A 248 -25.90 -10.24 -18.28
N PRO A 249 -27.04 -9.59 -18.55
CA PRO A 249 -27.55 -8.54 -17.68
C PRO A 249 -27.88 -9.03 -16.25
N SER A 250 -28.24 -10.30 -16.11
CA SER A 250 -28.53 -10.93 -14.81
C SER A 250 -27.33 -10.95 -13.87
N ALA A 251 -26.10 -10.96 -14.39
CA ALA A 251 -24.89 -10.93 -13.56
C ALA A 251 -24.71 -9.59 -12.84
N TRP A 252 -25.28 -8.51 -13.38
CA TRP A 252 -25.27 -7.17 -12.78
C TRP A 252 -26.36 -7.00 -11.71
N ALA A 253 -27.34 -7.88 -11.65
CA ALA A 253 -28.41 -7.83 -10.67
C ALA A 253 -27.91 -8.31 -9.29
N VAL A 254 -27.31 -7.40 -8.53
CA VAL A 254 -26.93 -7.65 -7.13
C VAL A 254 -28.14 -7.37 -6.24
N GLY A 255 -28.66 -8.41 -5.58
CA GLY A 255 -29.78 -8.30 -4.64
C GLY A 255 -29.36 -7.70 -3.30
N PHE A 256 -30.33 -7.49 -2.39
CA PHE A 256 -30.07 -7.16 -0.99
C PHE A 256 -29.64 -8.42 -0.21
N ASP A 257 -28.45 -8.93 -0.51
CA ASP A 257 -27.93 -10.19 0.01
C ASP A 257 -26.47 -10.05 0.51
N MET A 258 -25.84 -11.19 0.80
CA MET A 258 -24.44 -11.24 1.21
C MET A 258 -23.48 -10.69 0.14
N ASN A 259 -23.86 -10.68 -1.14
CA ASN A 259 -23.05 -10.13 -2.22
C ASN A 259 -22.99 -8.60 -2.14
N LEU A 260 -24.11 -7.96 -1.83
CA LEU A 260 -24.14 -6.50 -1.59
C LEU A 260 -23.32 -6.13 -0.36
N LEU A 261 -23.47 -6.89 0.74
CA LEU A 261 -22.69 -6.67 1.96
C LEU A 261 -21.18 -6.85 1.69
N ALA A 262 -20.81 -7.88 0.92
CA ALA A 262 -19.42 -8.11 0.52
C ALA A 262 -18.85 -6.95 -0.29
N ALA A 263 -19.60 -6.48 -1.29
CA ALA A 263 -19.19 -5.35 -2.12
C ALA A 263 -19.07 -4.05 -1.30
N ALA A 264 -20.03 -3.78 -0.41
CA ALA A 264 -20.02 -2.61 0.46
C ALA A 264 -18.84 -2.64 1.45
N TYR A 265 -18.62 -3.76 2.14
CA TYR A 265 -17.50 -3.91 3.07
C TYR A 265 -16.16 -3.78 2.34
N ALA A 266 -15.98 -4.49 1.22
CA ALA A 266 -14.75 -4.45 0.44
C ALA A 266 -14.49 -3.03 -0.12
N GLY A 267 -15.55 -2.32 -0.52
CA GLY A 267 -15.46 -0.96 -1.02
C GLY A 267 -15.08 0.04 0.06
N ILE A 268 -15.83 0.04 1.17
CA ILE A 268 -15.65 1.00 2.25
C ILE A 268 -14.33 0.75 2.98
N VAL A 269 -14.11 -0.48 3.47
CA VAL A 269 -12.95 -0.78 4.33
C VAL A 269 -11.69 -1.00 3.50
N SER A 270 -11.75 -1.91 2.52
CA SER A 270 -10.56 -2.41 1.82
C SER A 270 -10.16 -1.60 0.60
N SER A 271 -10.99 -0.69 0.11
CA SER A 271 -10.63 0.23 -0.96
C SER A 271 -10.60 1.67 -0.48
N SER A 272 -11.68 2.22 0.08
CA SER A 272 -11.71 3.64 0.42
C SER A 272 -10.81 3.99 1.60
N LEU A 273 -11.06 3.38 2.77
CA LEU A 273 -10.28 3.65 3.98
C LEU A 273 -8.85 3.15 3.82
N ALA A 274 -8.68 1.95 3.28
CA ALA A 274 -7.36 1.38 3.07
C ALA A 274 -6.51 2.19 2.08
N TYR A 275 -7.05 2.62 0.93
CA TYR A 275 -6.28 3.39 -0.04
C TYR A 275 -5.91 4.78 0.48
N TYR A 276 -6.80 5.38 1.26
CA TYR A 276 -6.53 6.65 1.92
C TYR A 276 -5.44 6.52 2.99
N VAL A 277 -5.62 5.62 3.96
CA VAL A 277 -4.69 5.44 5.07
C VAL A 277 -3.33 4.95 4.58
N GLN A 278 -3.29 4.01 3.63
CA GLN A 278 -2.03 3.57 3.04
C GLN A 278 -1.33 4.71 2.30
N GLY A 279 -2.08 5.58 1.61
CA GLY A 279 -1.56 6.79 0.98
C GLY A 279 -0.87 7.69 2.00
N LEU A 280 -1.56 8.01 3.10
CA LEU A 280 -1.01 8.85 4.18
C LEU A 280 0.27 8.28 4.80
N VAL A 281 0.32 6.96 5.02
CA VAL A 281 1.51 6.29 5.55
C VAL A 281 2.63 6.29 4.51
N MET A 282 2.29 6.05 3.25
CA MET A 282 3.25 6.02 2.14
C MET A 282 3.91 7.38 1.90
N GLU A 283 3.16 8.47 2.01
CA GLU A 283 3.71 9.83 1.92
C GLU A 283 4.78 10.07 3.01
N LYS A 284 4.55 9.55 4.22
CA LYS A 284 5.45 9.74 5.37
C LYS A 284 6.63 8.77 5.43
N ARG A 285 6.43 7.50 5.07
CA ARG A 285 7.40 6.41 5.30
C ARG A 285 7.90 5.75 4.00
N GLY A 286 7.27 6.05 2.87
CA GLY A 286 7.55 5.50 1.55
C GLY A 286 6.81 4.20 1.23
N PRO A 287 6.76 3.80 -0.05
CA PRO A 287 5.98 2.65 -0.51
C PRO A 287 6.49 1.32 0.06
N VAL A 288 7.81 1.13 0.15
CA VAL A 288 8.41 -0.11 0.70
C VAL A 288 7.99 -0.35 2.15
N PHE A 289 7.83 0.72 2.95
CA PHE A 289 7.37 0.59 4.32
C PHE A 289 5.94 0.07 4.37
N VAL A 290 5.05 0.60 3.53
CA VAL A 290 3.64 0.20 3.47
C VAL A 290 3.52 -1.25 3.04
N THR A 291 4.20 -1.62 1.95
CA THR A 291 4.09 -2.98 1.41
C THR A 291 4.71 -4.03 2.31
N ALA A 292 5.70 -3.69 3.13
CA ALA A 292 6.29 -4.63 4.09
C ALA A 292 5.23 -5.30 5.00
N PHE A 293 4.14 -4.60 5.35
CA PHE A 293 3.09 -5.13 6.20
C PHE A 293 2.14 -6.13 5.50
N SER A 294 2.20 -6.29 4.17
CA SER A 294 1.26 -7.18 3.46
C SER A 294 1.26 -8.63 3.96
N PRO A 295 2.39 -9.25 4.36
CA PRO A 295 2.39 -10.64 4.84
C PRO A 295 1.74 -10.80 6.22
N LEU A 296 1.55 -9.73 7.00
CA LEU A 296 0.82 -9.79 8.28
C LEU A 296 -0.65 -10.15 8.07
N MET A 297 -1.25 -9.77 6.93
CA MET A 297 -2.62 -10.18 6.58
C MET A 297 -2.76 -11.70 6.66
N MET A 298 -1.77 -12.45 6.20
CA MET A 298 -1.80 -13.92 6.23
C MET A 298 -1.79 -14.47 7.65
N ILE A 299 -0.95 -13.91 8.52
CA ILE A 299 -0.90 -14.30 9.93
C ILE A 299 -2.26 -14.08 10.58
N ILE A 300 -2.86 -12.91 10.35
CA ILE A 300 -4.19 -12.58 10.89
C ILE A 300 -5.26 -13.54 10.35
N VAL A 301 -5.27 -13.81 9.04
CA VAL A 301 -6.22 -14.76 8.42
C VAL A 301 -6.05 -16.16 8.99
N ALA A 302 -4.82 -16.66 9.17
CA ALA A 302 -4.58 -17.99 9.73
C ALA A 302 -5.03 -18.09 11.20
N ILE A 303 -4.82 -17.04 11.99
CA ILE A 303 -5.29 -16.99 13.39
C ILE A 303 -6.82 -16.94 13.43
N MET A 304 -7.45 -16.08 12.63
CA MET A 304 -8.91 -15.99 12.55
C MET A 304 -9.54 -17.28 12.01
N GLY A 305 -8.94 -17.91 11.00
CA GLY A 305 -9.36 -19.19 10.44
C GLY A 305 -9.28 -20.31 11.47
N SER A 306 -8.20 -20.33 12.26
CA SER A 306 -8.12 -21.20 13.42
C SER A 306 -9.29 -20.94 14.36
N PHE A 307 -9.52 -19.69 14.83
CA PHE A 307 -10.59 -19.33 15.78
C PHE A 307 -12.03 -19.55 15.31
N ILE A 308 -12.32 -19.31 14.04
CA ILE A 308 -13.70 -19.29 13.53
C ILE A 308 -14.05 -20.62 12.83
N LEU A 309 -13.08 -21.22 12.13
CA LEU A 309 -13.29 -22.44 11.33
C LEU A 309 -12.67 -23.70 11.97
N ALA A 310 -12.08 -23.60 13.16
CA ALA A 310 -11.35 -24.68 13.83
C ALA A 310 -10.23 -25.29 12.96
N GLU A 311 -9.62 -24.46 12.10
CA GLU A 311 -8.53 -24.90 11.24
C GLU A 311 -7.28 -25.21 12.06
N LYS A 312 -6.68 -26.38 11.78
CA LYS A 312 -5.44 -26.83 12.40
C LYS A 312 -4.27 -25.97 11.95
N ILE A 313 -3.48 -25.46 12.90
CA ILE A 313 -2.24 -24.74 12.61
C ILE A 313 -1.10 -25.76 12.51
N TYR A 314 -0.38 -25.71 11.39
CA TYR A 314 0.78 -26.55 11.14
C TYR A 314 2.06 -25.87 11.64
N LEU A 315 3.09 -26.68 11.95
CA LEU A 315 4.41 -26.19 12.36
C LEU A 315 5.02 -25.18 11.39
N GLY A 316 4.86 -25.39 10.08
CA GLY A 316 5.32 -24.44 9.07
C GLY A 316 4.60 -23.09 9.13
N GLY A 317 3.33 -23.10 9.57
CA GLY A 317 2.57 -21.89 9.84
C GLY A 317 3.22 -21.04 10.95
N VAL A 318 3.61 -21.69 12.06
CA VAL A 318 4.25 -21.03 13.21
C VAL A 318 5.65 -20.53 12.86
N LEU A 319 6.49 -21.40 12.28
CA LEU A 319 7.84 -21.02 11.87
C LEU A 319 7.81 -19.89 10.83
N GLY A 320 6.89 -19.97 9.87
CA GLY A 320 6.69 -18.93 8.87
C GLY A 320 6.26 -17.60 9.47
N ALA A 321 5.31 -17.61 10.43
CA ALA A 321 4.90 -16.41 11.15
C ALA A 321 6.06 -15.76 11.93
N VAL A 322 6.90 -16.55 12.61
CA VAL A 322 8.10 -16.06 13.31
C VAL A 322 9.07 -15.38 12.33
N LEU A 323 9.33 -16.01 11.18
CA LEU A 323 10.19 -15.44 10.15
C LEU A 323 9.62 -14.16 9.54
N ILE A 324 8.30 -14.09 9.29
CA ILE A 324 7.63 -12.87 8.83
C ILE A 324 7.86 -11.73 9.83
N VAL A 325 7.63 -11.97 11.12
CA VAL A 325 7.83 -10.97 12.19
C VAL A 325 9.29 -10.54 12.29
N ALA A 326 10.24 -11.47 12.22
CA ALA A 326 11.67 -11.17 12.24
C ALA A 326 12.11 -10.33 11.02
N GLY A 327 11.66 -10.71 9.82
CA GLY A 327 11.95 -9.97 8.59
C GLY A 327 11.35 -8.56 8.60
N LEU A 328 10.09 -8.44 9.05
CA LEU A 328 9.41 -7.16 9.25
C LEU A 328 10.19 -6.27 10.22
N TYR A 329 10.58 -6.80 11.38
CA TYR A 329 11.37 -6.07 12.35
C TYR A 329 12.66 -5.52 11.72
N SER A 330 13.37 -6.33 10.93
CA SER A 330 14.58 -5.89 10.22
C SER A 330 14.31 -4.76 9.21
N VAL A 331 13.25 -4.86 8.40
CA VAL A 331 12.85 -3.80 7.45
C VAL A 331 12.47 -2.51 8.19
N LEU A 332 11.66 -2.63 9.24
CA LEU A 332 11.17 -1.51 10.04
C LEU A 332 12.32 -0.84 10.80
N TRP A 333 13.27 -1.60 11.32
CA TRP A 333 14.48 -1.09 11.95
C TRP A 333 15.35 -0.31 10.95
N GLY A 334 15.55 -0.87 9.74
CA GLY A 334 16.27 -0.20 8.66
C GLY A 334 15.61 1.13 8.26
N LYS A 335 14.28 1.16 8.17
CA LYS A 335 13.49 2.37 7.89
C LYS A 335 13.49 3.37 9.05
N TYR A 336 13.41 2.90 10.29
CA TYR A 336 13.46 3.74 11.48
C TYR A 336 14.79 4.47 11.59
N LYS A 337 15.92 3.79 11.38
CA LYS A 337 17.24 4.44 11.36
C LYS A 337 17.41 5.46 10.23
N GLU A 338 16.82 5.21 9.06
CA GLU A 338 16.82 6.20 7.97
C GLU A 338 15.99 7.44 8.33
N TYR A 339 14.85 7.24 9.00
CA TYR A 339 14.00 8.34 9.43
C TYR A 339 14.68 9.20 10.51
N GLN A 340 15.34 8.59 11.48
CA GLN A 340 16.11 9.32 12.52
C GLN A 340 17.21 10.19 11.90
N GLU A 341 17.94 9.68 10.90
CA GLU A 341 18.99 10.46 10.23
C GLU A 341 18.42 11.67 9.47
N LYS A 342 17.26 11.53 8.83
CA LYS A 342 16.56 12.67 8.19
C LYS A 342 16.08 13.70 9.22
N GLU A 343 15.62 13.27 10.40
CA GLU A 343 15.26 14.18 11.50
C GLU A 343 16.48 14.89 12.09
N ILE A 344 17.67 14.28 12.07
CA ILE A 344 18.92 14.89 12.59
C ILE A 344 19.55 15.82 11.54
N GLU A 345 19.53 15.46 10.26
CA GLU A 345 20.07 16.29 9.17
C GLU A 345 19.18 17.51 8.85
N GLY A 346 17.87 17.43 9.08
CA GLY A 346 16.91 18.51 8.80
C GLY A 346 17.20 19.82 9.57
N PRO A 347 17.40 19.79 10.90
CA PRO A 347 17.81 20.94 11.69
C PRO A 347 19.18 21.47 11.29
N LEU A 348 20.16 20.59 11.03
CA LEU A 348 21.52 21.00 10.68
C LEU A 348 21.56 21.74 9.33
N LYS A 349 20.83 21.28 8.32
CA LYS A 349 20.70 21.99 7.04
C LYS A 349 19.95 23.31 7.17
N GLY A 350 18.92 23.38 8.01
CA GLY A 350 18.20 24.63 8.28
C GLY A 350 19.09 25.68 8.93
N VAL A 351 19.90 25.29 9.92
CA VAL A 351 20.88 26.16 10.58
C VAL A 351 21.95 26.63 9.60
N ILE A 352 22.57 25.71 8.85
CA ILE A 352 23.60 26.08 7.86
C ILE A 352 23.05 26.98 6.74
N THR A 353 21.81 26.76 6.28
CA THR A 353 21.21 27.60 5.23
C THR A 353 20.87 28.99 5.75
N ASN A 354 20.34 29.08 6.98
CA ASN A 354 20.06 30.36 7.63
C ASN A 354 21.34 31.14 7.97
N ASP A 355 22.42 30.45 8.37
CA ASP A 355 23.72 31.09 8.64
C ASP A 355 24.38 31.62 7.36
N ILE A 356 24.23 30.90 6.23
CA ILE A 356 24.71 31.35 4.92
C ILE A 356 23.85 32.53 4.39
N GLU A 357 22.53 32.53 4.60
CA GLU A 357 21.66 33.67 4.28
C GLU A 357 21.96 34.91 5.15
N MET A 358 22.32 34.72 6.43
CA MET A 358 22.76 35.82 7.29
C MET A 358 24.11 36.40 6.85
N GLN A 359 25.10 35.56 6.54
CA GLN A 359 26.41 36.00 6.06
C GLN A 359 26.35 36.69 4.69
N THR A 360 25.48 36.23 3.79
CA THR A 360 25.27 36.90 2.49
C THR A 360 24.53 38.23 2.64
N SER A 361 23.64 38.36 3.64
CA SER A 361 22.96 39.63 3.94
C SER A 361 23.89 40.66 4.59
N GLU A 362 24.82 40.25 5.45
CA GLU A 362 25.83 41.17 6.04
C GLU A 362 26.84 41.68 5.00
N VAL A 363 27.23 40.84 4.02
CA VAL A 363 28.16 41.25 2.94
C VAL A 363 27.54 42.28 1.98
N VAL A 364 26.21 42.29 1.82
CA VAL A 364 25.52 43.25 0.93
C VAL A 364 25.36 44.64 1.58
N ILE A 365 25.41 44.75 2.90
CA ILE A 365 25.26 46.05 3.62
C ILE A 365 26.59 46.83 3.68
N GLY A 366 27.72 46.19 3.36
CA GLY A 366 29.06 46.77 3.47
C GLY A 366 29.62 47.52 2.24
N VAL A 367 28.89 47.61 1.13
CA VAL A 367 29.38 48.32 -0.07
C VAL A 367 28.86 49.76 -0.07
N PRO A 368 29.74 50.80 -0.03
CA PRO A 368 29.30 52.17 -0.16
C PRO A 368 28.73 52.38 -1.57
N MET A 369 27.51 52.90 -1.68
CA MET A 369 26.94 53.34 -2.96
C MET A 369 27.82 54.44 -3.57
N GLN A 370 28.57 54.10 -4.62
CA GLN A 370 29.13 55.10 -5.53
C GLN A 370 28.02 55.62 -6.45
N GLN A 371 27.80 56.93 -6.37
CA GLN A 371 26.83 57.72 -7.12
C GLN A 371 27.18 57.69 -8.63
N PRO A 372 26.21 57.51 -9.55
CA PRO A 372 26.52 57.47 -10.99
C PRO A 372 26.83 58.88 -11.53
N THR A 373 28.02 59.03 -12.11
CA THR A 373 28.46 60.24 -12.83
C THR A 373 27.69 60.37 -14.15
N ILE A 374 26.98 61.49 -14.32
CA ILE A 374 26.30 61.86 -15.56
C ILE A 374 27.35 62.27 -16.60
N LEU A 375 27.44 61.56 -17.73
CA LEU A 375 28.30 61.92 -18.85
C LEU A 375 27.55 62.89 -19.78
N ALA A 376 27.96 64.16 -19.78
CA ALA A 376 27.51 65.17 -20.74
C ALA A 376 28.06 64.85 -22.14
N LYS A 377 27.18 64.86 -23.15
CA LYS A 377 27.51 64.63 -24.56
C LYS A 377 27.73 65.98 -25.24
N GLU A 378 28.99 66.40 -25.41
CA GLU A 378 29.33 67.51 -26.29
C GLU A 378 29.24 67.08 -27.76
N VAL A 379 28.57 67.89 -28.57
CA VAL A 379 28.50 67.80 -30.03
C VAL A 379 29.33 68.97 -30.59
N PRO A 380 30.36 68.75 -31.42
CA PRO A 380 30.99 69.84 -32.15
C PRO A 380 30.22 70.15 -33.43
N LYS A 381 30.17 71.44 -33.75
CA LYS A 381 29.57 72.06 -34.95
C LYS A 381 30.26 71.59 -36.24
N ALA A 382 29.46 71.22 -37.24
CA ALA A 382 29.56 71.70 -38.63
C ALA A 382 28.21 71.45 -39.31
#